data_AF-A0A1Z9BKB1-F1
#
_entry.id   AF-A0A1Z9BKB1-F1
#
_cell.length_a   1.000
_cell.length_b   1.000
_cell.length_c   1.000
_cell.angle_alpha   90.00
_cell.angle_beta   90.00
_cell.angle_gamma   90.00
#
_symmetry.space_group_name_H-M   'P 1'
#
loop_
_entity.id
_entity.type
_entity.pdbx_description
1 polymer ?
#
loop_
_entity_poly.entity_id
_entity_poly.type
_entity_poly.pdbx_seq_one_letter_code
_entity_poly.pdbx_strand_id
1 'polypeptide(L)'
;MNYNDEEFQELNFQNDRNIQINESIFEEPFDACECVLCTKSNLGENGTSILDELRKIDNEMIGKVSDNAIYSIMARYFQETIRAPSQRHNPDLNMPFLLAKDFKQHFMFHDMNPKRMLKEDITFLNDAQEFLKKNGIVTENTTNGAKKLNMGYMKQWNILSKTKLDLIRYYTTHYLDEEAKSQSVSKPQEFSNF
;
A
#
# COMPACT_ATOMS: atom_id res chain seq x y z
N MET A 1 24.56 -60.70 0.16
CA MET A 1 23.79 -59.96 -0.86
C MET A 1 23.86 -58.50 -0.47
N ASN A 2 24.56 -57.70 -1.26
CA ASN A 2 24.76 -56.27 -1.02
C ASN A 2 23.44 -55.53 -1.26
N TYR A 3 23.03 -54.72 -0.28
CA TYR A 3 22.00 -53.70 -0.46
C TYR A 3 22.63 -52.55 -1.25
N ASN A 4 22.09 -52.27 -2.44
CA ASN A 4 22.42 -51.07 -3.20
C ASN A 4 21.68 -49.88 -2.58
N ASP A 5 22.43 -49.03 -1.89
CA ASP A 5 22.05 -47.66 -1.54
C ASP A 5 22.26 -46.75 -2.77
N GLU A 6 21.27 -46.68 -3.65
CA GLU A 6 21.15 -45.70 -4.73
C GLU A 6 19.65 -45.36 -4.79
N GLU A 7 19.14 -44.14 -4.72
CA GLU A 7 19.69 -42.83 -5.03
C GLU A 7 18.69 -41.82 -4.41
N PHE A 8 18.98 -41.29 -3.21
CA PHE A 8 18.23 -40.12 -2.72
C PHE A 8 18.71 -38.92 -3.52
N GLN A 9 18.01 -38.60 -4.61
CA GLN A 9 18.17 -37.30 -5.26
C GLN A 9 17.59 -36.23 -4.34
N GLU A 10 18.42 -35.75 -3.41
CA GLU A 10 18.21 -34.47 -2.77
C GLU A 10 18.06 -33.43 -3.89
N LEU A 11 16.87 -32.86 -4.03
CA LEU A 11 16.63 -31.67 -4.83
C LEU A 11 17.44 -30.53 -4.21
N ASN A 12 18.73 -30.47 -4.57
CA ASN A 12 19.61 -29.34 -4.32
C ASN A 12 19.08 -28.18 -5.16
N PHE A 13 18.17 -27.39 -4.58
CA PHE A 13 17.94 -26.04 -5.06
C PHE A 13 19.26 -25.30 -4.94
N GLN A 14 19.91 -25.05 -6.07
CA GLN A 14 21.12 -24.23 -6.17
C GLN A 14 20.76 -22.78 -5.81
N ASN A 15 20.57 -22.52 -4.51
CA ASN A 15 20.22 -21.22 -3.95
C ASN A 15 21.37 -20.20 -3.99
N ASP A 16 22.56 -20.60 -4.45
CA ASP A 16 23.75 -19.75 -4.51
C ASP A 16 24.15 -19.38 -5.95
N ARG A 17 23.26 -19.53 -6.94
CA ARG A 17 23.53 -18.89 -8.23
C ARG A 17 23.42 -17.39 -8.05
N ASN A 18 24.54 -16.69 -8.22
CA ASN A 18 24.59 -15.24 -8.32
C ASN A 18 23.67 -14.84 -9.48
N ILE A 19 22.43 -14.45 -9.18
CA ILE A 19 21.49 -13.97 -10.19
C ILE A 19 22.10 -12.66 -10.67
N GLN A 20 22.73 -12.69 -11.84
CA GLN A 20 23.06 -11.47 -12.56
C GLN A 20 21.71 -10.87 -12.96
N ILE A 21 21.20 -9.98 -12.09
CA ILE A 21 20.03 -9.19 -12.41
C ILE A 21 20.47 -8.33 -13.58
N ASN A 22 19.93 -8.61 -14.76
CA ASN A 22 20.17 -7.80 -15.92
C ASN A 22 19.65 -6.39 -15.60
N GLU A 23 20.55 -5.43 -15.40
CA GLU A 23 20.21 -4.05 -15.07
C GLU A 23 19.32 -3.42 -16.14
N SER A 24 19.35 -3.95 -17.37
CA SER A 24 18.44 -3.56 -18.46
C SER A 24 16.97 -3.88 -18.20
N ILE A 25 16.63 -4.67 -17.17
CA ILE A 25 15.24 -4.86 -16.69
C ILE A 25 14.73 -3.60 -16.00
N PHE A 26 15.62 -2.81 -15.41
CA PHE A 26 15.29 -1.52 -14.78
C PHE A 26 15.47 -0.33 -15.73
N GLU A 27 15.97 -0.58 -16.95
CA GLU A 27 16.09 0.42 -18.02
C GLU A 27 14.81 0.53 -18.85
N GLU A 28 13.62 0.33 -18.26
CA GLU A 28 12.43 0.93 -18.87
C GLU A 28 12.65 2.45 -18.87
N PRO A 29 12.42 3.14 -20.00
CA PRO A 29 12.55 4.58 -20.04
C PRO A 29 11.60 5.15 -18.99
N PHE A 30 12.17 5.66 -17.90
CA PHE A 30 11.44 6.44 -16.90
C PHE A 30 11.03 7.73 -17.61
N ASP A 31 9.90 7.66 -18.31
CA ASP A 31 9.26 8.83 -18.86
C ASP A 31 8.87 9.67 -17.65
N ALA A 32 9.58 10.78 -17.44
CA ALA A 32 9.37 11.67 -16.31
C ALA A 32 7.93 12.17 -16.42
N CYS A 33 7.00 11.46 -15.77
CA CYS A 33 5.59 11.73 -15.95
C CYS A 33 5.33 13.11 -15.37
N GLU A 34 5.04 14.07 -16.23
CA GLU A 34 4.64 15.42 -15.82
C GLU A 34 3.33 15.33 -15.03
N CYS A 35 3.44 15.15 -13.72
CA CYS A 35 2.29 15.05 -12.86
C CYS A 35 1.69 16.45 -12.70
N VAL A 36 0.49 16.63 -13.24
CA VAL A 36 -0.27 17.88 -13.16
C VAL A 36 -0.47 18.33 -11.71
N LEU A 37 -0.65 17.38 -10.79
CA LEU A 37 -0.78 17.65 -9.36
C LEU A 37 0.54 18.07 -8.70
N CYS A 38 1.70 17.76 -9.27
CA CYS A 38 2.98 18.28 -8.76
C CYS A 38 3.33 19.63 -9.37
N THR A 39 2.93 19.86 -10.63
CA THR A 39 3.37 21.02 -11.43
C THR A 39 2.40 22.20 -11.38
N LYS A 40 1.09 21.96 -11.22
CA LYS A 40 0.05 23.00 -11.34
C LYS A 40 -0.78 23.22 -10.07
N SER A 41 -0.53 22.47 -9.00
CA SER A 41 -1.33 22.52 -7.77
C SER A 41 -1.01 23.68 -6.82
N ASN A 42 0.11 24.40 -7.04
CA ASN A 42 0.61 25.45 -6.13
C ASN A 42 0.12 26.87 -6.44
N LEU A 43 -1.06 27.02 -7.06
CA LEU A 43 -1.57 28.33 -7.53
C LEU A 43 -2.36 29.14 -6.48
N GLY A 44 -2.20 28.87 -5.18
CA GLY A 44 -2.99 29.52 -4.13
C GLY A 44 -2.33 30.80 -3.59
N GLU A 45 -2.90 31.98 -3.87
CA GLU A 45 -2.54 33.26 -3.24
C GLU A 45 -2.91 33.32 -1.73
N ASN A 46 -3.78 32.41 -1.25
CA ASN A 46 -4.32 32.38 0.12
C ASN A 46 -3.84 31.18 0.97
N GLY A 47 -2.71 30.56 0.63
CA GLY A 47 -1.94 29.74 1.58
C GLY A 47 -2.44 28.33 1.93
N THR A 48 -3.43 27.76 1.23
CA THR A 48 -3.71 26.32 1.28
C THR A 48 -3.58 25.72 -0.11
N SER A 49 -2.62 24.78 -0.28
CA SER A 49 -2.42 24.10 -1.56
C SER A 49 -3.56 23.10 -1.79
N ILE A 50 -3.97 22.92 -3.04
CA ILE A 50 -4.94 21.88 -3.43
C ILE A 50 -4.47 20.51 -2.93
N LEU A 51 -3.16 20.27 -2.95
CA LEU A 51 -2.57 19.04 -2.43
C LEU A 51 -2.84 18.83 -0.94
N ASP A 52 -2.86 19.90 -0.13
CA ASP A 52 -3.10 19.77 1.30
C ASP A 52 -4.54 19.33 1.58
N GLU A 53 -5.51 19.83 0.82
CA GLU A 53 -6.90 19.36 0.90
C GLU A 53 -7.03 17.91 0.43
N LEU A 54 -6.34 17.53 -0.66
CA LEU A 54 -6.32 16.15 -1.12
C LEU A 54 -5.67 15.21 -0.09
N ARG A 55 -4.58 15.63 0.58
CA ARG A 55 -3.95 14.87 1.67
C ARG A 55 -4.87 14.70 2.87
N LYS A 56 -5.68 15.71 3.22
CA LYS A 56 -6.69 15.59 4.26
C LYS A 56 -7.72 14.51 3.91
N ILE A 57 -8.24 14.55 2.68
CA ILE A 57 -9.16 13.52 2.18
C ILE A 57 -8.50 12.13 2.25
N ASP A 58 -7.24 12.00 1.83
CA ASP A 58 -6.51 10.73 1.87
C ASP A 58 -6.37 10.20 3.31
N ASN A 59 -5.88 11.04 4.22
CA ASN A 59 -5.61 10.67 5.61
C ASN A 59 -6.88 10.35 6.40
N GLU A 60 -7.99 11.02 6.09
CA GLU A 60 -9.28 10.75 6.75
C GLU A 60 -9.89 9.42 6.29
N MET A 61 -9.71 9.08 5.02
CA MET A 61 -10.41 7.98 4.36
C MET A 61 -9.58 6.69 4.30
N ILE A 62 -8.26 6.77 4.39
CA ILE A 62 -7.37 5.61 4.37
C ILE A 62 -7.71 4.64 5.51
N GLY A 63 -7.79 3.35 5.20
CA GLY A 63 -8.20 2.30 6.13
C GLY A 63 -9.72 2.18 6.35
N LYS A 64 -10.52 3.18 5.95
CA LYS A 64 -12.01 3.15 6.05
C LYS A 64 -12.68 2.77 4.73
N VAL A 65 -12.08 3.17 3.61
CA VAL A 65 -12.59 2.90 2.26
C VAL A 65 -11.48 2.37 1.35
N SER A 66 -11.87 1.76 0.23
CA SER A 66 -10.92 1.30 -0.78
C SER A 66 -10.18 2.46 -1.45
N ASP A 67 -8.92 2.24 -1.75
CA ASP A 67 -8.00 3.14 -2.44
C ASP A 67 -8.61 3.75 -3.71
N ASN A 68 -9.20 2.92 -4.58
CA ASN A 68 -9.86 3.37 -5.81
C ASN A 68 -11.05 4.32 -5.55
N ALA A 69 -11.77 4.12 -4.44
CA ALA A 69 -12.86 5.01 -4.04
C ALA A 69 -12.32 6.36 -3.56
N ILE A 70 -11.22 6.37 -2.80
CA ILE A 70 -10.54 7.61 -2.38
C ILE A 70 -10.15 8.44 -3.62
N TYR A 71 -9.49 7.82 -4.60
CA TYR A 71 -9.09 8.52 -5.83
C TYR A 71 -10.27 9.02 -6.66
N SER A 72 -11.38 8.29 -6.66
CA SER A 72 -12.62 8.72 -7.31
C SER A 72 -13.24 9.94 -6.62
N ILE A 73 -13.22 9.97 -5.29
CA ILE A 73 -13.67 11.11 -4.48
C ILE A 73 -12.79 12.34 -4.73
N MET A 74 -11.47 12.17 -4.72
CA MET A 74 -10.51 13.24 -5.02
C MET A 74 -10.72 13.82 -6.43
N ALA A 75 -10.93 12.97 -7.43
CA ALA A 75 -11.23 13.41 -8.78
C ALA A 75 -12.51 14.22 -8.83
N ARG A 76 -13.61 13.74 -8.23
CA ARG A 76 -14.86 14.48 -8.17
C ARG A 76 -14.70 15.83 -7.45
N TYR A 77 -14.03 15.83 -6.30
CA TYR A 77 -13.75 17.05 -5.54
C TYR A 77 -12.99 18.09 -6.39
N PHE A 78 -11.97 17.67 -7.12
CA PHE A 78 -11.23 18.57 -8.02
C PHE A 78 -12.12 19.13 -9.13
N GLN A 79 -12.95 18.29 -9.74
CA GLN A 79 -13.84 18.71 -10.83
C GLN A 79 -14.88 19.73 -10.36
N GLU A 80 -15.50 19.48 -9.21
CA GLU A 80 -16.62 20.27 -8.68
C GLU A 80 -16.16 21.55 -7.96
N THR A 81 -15.09 21.47 -7.19
CA THR A 81 -14.64 22.56 -6.30
C THR A 81 -13.59 23.45 -6.94
N ILE A 82 -12.82 22.94 -7.90
CA ILE A 82 -11.69 23.67 -8.49
C ILE A 82 -11.95 23.94 -9.96
N ARG A 83 -12.01 22.88 -10.79
CA ARG A 83 -12.05 23.04 -12.24
C ARG A 83 -13.29 23.79 -12.72
N ALA A 84 -14.48 23.33 -12.34
CA ALA A 84 -15.73 23.94 -12.81
C ALA A 84 -15.89 25.41 -12.34
N PRO A 85 -15.61 25.78 -11.08
CA PRO A 85 -15.57 27.18 -10.67
C PRO A 85 -14.56 28.02 -11.45
N SER A 86 -13.32 27.56 -11.60
CA SER A 86 -12.28 28.31 -12.34
C SER A 86 -12.66 28.58 -13.79
N GLN A 87 -13.26 27.60 -14.47
CA GLN A 87 -13.74 27.77 -15.85
C GLN A 87 -14.97 28.67 -15.96
N ARG A 88 -15.84 28.72 -14.95
CA ARG A 88 -16.97 29.67 -14.94
C ARG A 88 -16.49 31.11 -14.80
N HIS A 89 -15.46 31.36 -13.99
CA HIS A 89 -14.92 32.69 -13.76
C HIS A 89 -14.00 33.17 -14.89
N ASN A 90 -13.26 32.26 -15.50
CA ASN A 90 -12.40 32.55 -16.64
C ASN A 90 -12.54 31.44 -17.69
N PRO A 91 -13.45 31.58 -18.66
CA PRO A 91 -13.72 30.56 -19.68
C PRO A 91 -12.50 30.21 -20.55
N ASP A 92 -11.58 31.16 -20.74
CA ASP A 92 -10.37 30.97 -21.53
C ASP A 92 -9.24 30.29 -20.73
N LEU A 93 -9.44 30.10 -19.42
CA LEU A 93 -8.49 29.38 -18.57
C LEU A 93 -8.52 27.88 -18.88
N ASN A 94 -7.44 27.39 -19.48
CA ASN A 94 -7.27 25.97 -19.78
C ASN A 94 -6.96 25.16 -18.51
N MET A 95 -8.01 24.68 -17.85
CA MET A 95 -7.91 23.82 -16.66
C MET A 95 -7.87 22.33 -17.04
N PRO A 96 -6.88 21.57 -16.52
CA PRO A 96 -6.76 20.15 -16.81
C PRO A 96 -7.97 19.36 -16.31
N PHE A 97 -8.34 18.31 -17.03
CA PHE A 97 -9.40 17.39 -16.63
C PHE A 97 -8.79 16.15 -15.99
N LEU A 98 -8.76 16.10 -14.67
CA LEU A 98 -8.16 15.01 -13.91
C LEU A 98 -9.18 13.92 -13.56
N LEU A 99 -8.76 12.67 -13.74
CA LEU A 99 -9.49 11.44 -13.45
C LEU A 99 -8.86 10.71 -12.26
N ALA A 100 -9.58 9.73 -11.69
CA ALA A 100 -9.09 8.94 -10.56
C ALA A 100 -7.71 8.32 -10.78
N LYS A 101 -7.38 7.92 -12.03
CA LYS A 101 -6.06 7.39 -12.40
C LYS A 101 -4.91 8.38 -12.14
N ASP A 102 -5.15 9.68 -12.32
CA ASP A 102 -4.13 10.72 -12.19
C ASP A 102 -3.80 10.96 -10.71
N PHE A 103 -4.82 10.90 -9.84
CA PHE A 103 -4.64 10.92 -8.39
C PHE A 103 -3.98 9.64 -7.89
N LYS A 104 -4.38 8.48 -8.40
CA LYS A 104 -3.72 7.21 -8.09
C LYS A 104 -2.23 7.29 -8.37
N GLN A 105 -1.85 7.75 -9.57
CA GLN A 105 -0.45 7.88 -9.94
C GLN A 105 0.31 8.82 -8.99
N HIS A 106 -0.26 9.99 -8.68
CA HIS A 106 0.37 10.94 -7.76
C HIS A 106 0.58 10.35 -6.36
N PHE A 107 -0.46 9.77 -5.74
CA PHE A 107 -0.41 9.24 -4.38
C PHE A 107 0.27 7.86 -4.27
N MET A 108 0.61 7.24 -5.40
CA MET A 108 1.45 6.04 -5.41
C MET A 108 2.93 6.37 -5.56
N PHE A 109 3.28 7.35 -6.38
CA PHE A 109 4.68 7.58 -6.77
C PHE A 109 5.29 8.87 -6.25
N HIS A 110 4.49 9.91 -5.98
CA HIS A 110 5.00 11.25 -5.68
C HIS A 110 4.70 11.70 -4.26
N ASP A 111 3.54 11.31 -3.72
CA ASP A 111 3.09 11.70 -2.38
C ASP A 111 2.44 10.52 -1.67
N MET A 112 3.28 9.54 -1.35
CA MET A 112 2.82 8.25 -0.85
C MET A 112 2.45 8.30 0.62
N ASN A 113 1.25 7.81 0.95
CA ASN A 113 0.80 7.70 2.33
C ASN A 113 1.42 6.48 3.03
N PRO A 114 2.17 6.65 4.14
CA PRO A 114 2.76 5.53 4.86
C PRO A 114 1.74 4.50 5.38
N LYS A 115 0.51 4.92 5.72
CA LYS A 115 -0.57 3.99 6.13
C LYS A 115 -0.93 3.04 4.99
N ARG A 116 -0.87 3.52 3.74
CA ARG A 116 -1.14 2.72 2.54
C ARG A 116 -0.03 1.71 2.27
N MET A 117 1.23 2.14 2.36
CA MET A 117 2.37 1.23 2.24
C MET A 117 2.29 0.08 3.24
N LEU A 118 2.02 0.42 4.51
CA LEU A 118 1.95 -0.58 5.57
C LEU A 118 0.82 -1.59 5.34
N LYS A 119 -0.32 -1.14 4.80
CA LYS A 119 -1.42 -2.01 4.38
C LYS A 119 -0.97 -2.96 3.26
N GLU A 120 -0.26 -2.46 2.26
CA GLU A 120 0.26 -3.27 1.15
C GLU A 120 1.27 -4.31 1.64
N ASP A 121 2.22 -3.94 2.50
CA ASP A 121 3.19 -4.85 3.09
C ASP A 121 2.53 -5.95 3.92
N ILE A 122 1.54 -5.60 4.75
CA ILE A 122 0.79 -6.59 5.54
C ILE A 122 0.02 -7.54 4.63
N THR A 123 -0.54 -7.04 3.53
CA THR A 123 -1.26 -7.85 2.54
C THR A 123 -0.31 -8.82 1.86
N PHE A 124 0.85 -8.34 1.40
CA PHE A 124 1.90 -9.17 0.81
C PHE A 124 2.36 -10.28 1.77
N LEU A 125 2.61 -9.96 3.05
CA LEU A 125 2.98 -10.96 4.04
C LEU A 125 1.87 -11.99 4.28
N ASN A 126 0.60 -11.57 4.24
CA ASN A 126 -0.53 -12.48 4.35
C ASN A 126 -0.60 -13.46 3.17
N ASP A 127 -0.44 -12.96 1.95
CA ASP A 127 -0.48 -13.78 0.74
C ASP A 127 0.70 -14.76 0.70
N ALA A 128 1.89 -14.32 1.11
CA ALA A 128 3.06 -15.18 1.26
C ALA A 128 2.83 -16.30 2.31
N GLN A 129 2.18 -15.98 3.42
CA GLN A 129 1.76 -17.00 4.39
C GLN A 129 0.78 -17.98 3.75
N GLU A 130 -0.29 -17.51 3.12
CA GLU A 130 -1.28 -18.38 2.46
C GLU A 130 -0.64 -19.31 1.42
N PHE A 131 0.32 -18.80 0.65
CA PHE A 131 1.13 -19.59 -0.26
C PHE A 131 1.90 -20.71 0.45
N LEU A 132 2.62 -20.42 1.54
CA LEU A 132 3.36 -21.43 2.31
C LEU A 132 2.42 -22.47 2.93
N LYS A 133 1.25 -22.05 3.42
CA LYS A 133 0.24 -22.95 3.99
C LYS A 133 -0.29 -23.93 2.96
N LYS A 134 -0.55 -23.46 1.74
CA LYS A 134 -1.09 -24.28 0.65
C LYS A 134 -0.05 -25.22 0.03
N ASN A 135 1.20 -24.79 -0.09
CA ASN A 135 2.20 -25.48 -0.93
C ASN A 135 3.38 -26.07 -0.17
N GLY A 136 3.62 -25.67 1.08
CA GLY A 136 4.93 -25.88 1.70
C GLY A 136 4.93 -26.63 3.03
N ILE A 137 4.08 -26.23 3.98
CA ILE A 137 4.30 -26.62 5.38
C ILE A 137 4.14 -28.13 5.62
N VAL A 138 3.14 -28.75 4.99
CA VAL A 138 2.89 -30.20 5.10
C VAL A 138 2.97 -30.81 3.71
N THR A 139 3.84 -31.79 3.53
CA THR A 139 3.88 -32.63 2.34
C THR A 139 3.36 -34.02 2.70
N GLU A 140 2.54 -34.59 1.83
CA GLU A 140 2.05 -35.96 1.97
C GLU A 140 2.83 -36.86 1.01
N ASN A 141 3.38 -37.95 1.55
CA ASN A 141 4.03 -38.95 0.74
C ASN A 141 2.97 -39.72 -0.06
N THR A 142 3.07 -39.67 -1.38
CA THR A 142 2.10 -40.25 -2.32
C THR A 142 2.00 -41.78 -2.23
N THR A 143 3.01 -42.46 -1.70
CA THR A 143 3.08 -43.93 -1.66
C THR A 143 2.54 -44.53 -0.37
N ASN A 144 2.60 -43.83 0.76
CA ASN A 144 2.19 -44.36 2.07
C ASN A 144 1.29 -43.41 2.90
N GLY A 145 0.93 -42.24 2.36
CA GLY A 145 0.10 -41.24 3.05
C GLY A 145 0.77 -40.58 4.26
N ALA A 146 2.07 -40.83 4.49
CA ALA A 146 2.77 -40.25 5.62
C ALA A 146 2.93 -38.73 5.41
N LYS A 147 2.46 -37.95 6.38
CA LYS A 147 2.60 -36.49 6.38
C LYS A 147 3.93 -36.09 7.00
N LYS A 148 4.72 -35.30 6.27
CA LYS A 148 5.99 -34.74 6.74
C LYS A 148 5.88 -33.23 6.78
N LEU A 149 6.39 -32.63 7.86
CA LEU A 149 6.52 -31.19 7.96
C LEU A 149 7.80 -30.73 7.25
N ASN A 150 7.68 -29.72 6.39
CA ASN A 150 8.85 -29.06 5.83
C ASN A 150 9.37 -28.01 6.83
N MET A 151 10.44 -28.36 7.54
CA MET A 151 11.04 -27.50 8.56
C MET A 151 11.63 -26.21 7.99
N GLY A 152 12.02 -26.16 6.72
CA GLY A 152 12.48 -24.95 6.04
C GLY A 152 11.35 -23.94 5.86
N TYR A 153 10.21 -24.39 5.33
CA TYR A 153 9.01 -23.55 5.20
C TYR A 153 8.39 -23.18 6.54
N MET A 154 8.51 -24.04 7.56
CA MET A 154 8.10 -23.69 8.92
C MET A 154 8.94 -22.54 9.50
N LYS A 155 10.25 -22.50 9.24
CA LYS A 155 11.11 -21.37 9.63
C LYS A 155 10.70 -20.08 8.91
N GLN A 156 10.47 -20.14 7.60
CA GLN A 156 10.01 -18.98 6.81
C GLN A 156 8.65 -18.47 7.31
N TRP A 157 7.71 -19.38 7.60
CA TRP A 157 6.41 -19.05 8.18
C TRP A 157 6.55 -18.27 9.49
N ASN A 158 7.44 -18.72 10.39
CA ASN A 158 7.67 -18.04 11.67
C ASN A 158 8.25 -16.63 11.47
N ILE A 159 9.16 -16.46 10.51
CA ILE A 159 9.72 -15.14 10.16
C ILE A 159 8.62 -14.21 9.65
N LEU A 160 7.83 -14.65 8.65
CA LEU A 160 6.72 -13.88 8.11
C LEU A 160 5.70 -13.50 9.18
N SER A 161 5.38 -14.45 10.07
CA SER A 161 4.45 -14.21 11.19
C SER A 161 4.96 -13.15 12.15
N LYS A 162 6.25 -13.18 12.49
CA LYS A 162 6.87 -12.18 13.35
C LYS A 162 6.85 -10.81 12.68
N THR A 163 7.31 -10.71 11.43
CA THR A 163 7.33 -9.45 10.69
C THR A 163 5.93 -8.85 10.57
N LYS A 164 4.92 -9.66 10.23
CA LYS A 164 3.52 -9.21 10.14
C LYS A 164 3.02 -8.65 11.47
N LEU A 165 3.31 -9.34 12.59
CA LEU A 165 2.94 -8.86 13.92
C LEU A 165 3.63 -7.53 14.28
N ASP A 166 4.91 -7.38 13.91
CA ASP A 166 5.66 -6.14 14.15
C ASP A 166 5.07 -4.97 13.33
N LEU A 167 4.70 -5.20 12.07
CA LEU A 167 4.00 -4.21 11.23
C LEU A 167 2.62 -3.82 11.79
N ILE A 168 1.84 -4.80 12.26
CA ILE A 168 0.54 -4.53 12.90
C ILE A 168 0.72 -3.71 14.18
N ARG A 169 1.72 -4.04 15.02
CA ARG A 169 2.03 -3.28 16.24
C ARG A 169 2.46 -1.86 15.93
N TYR A 170 3.27 -1.68 14.89
CA TYR A 170 3.66 -0.36 14.42
C TYR A 170 2.43 0.44 13.98
N TYR A 171 1.54 -0.17 13.17
CA TYR A 171 0.30 0.47 12.74
C TYR A 171 -0.55 0.94 13.92
N THR A 172 -0.81 0.04 14.88
CA THR A 172 -1.64 0.35 16.05
C THR A 172 -1.05 1.49 16.88
N THR A 173 0.24 1.42 17.20
CA THR A 173 0.92 2.42 18.04
C THR A 173 0.97 3.80 17.39
N HIS A 174 1.21 3.87 16.08
CA HIS A 174 1.47 5.15 15.40
C HIS A 174 0.25 5.76 14.71
N TYR A 175 -0.77 4.97 14.39
CA TYR A 175 -1.90 5.45 13.60
C TYR A 175 -3.27 5.28 14.26
N LEU A 176 -3.44 4.38 15.23
CA LEU A 176 -4.70 4.24 15.96
C LEU A 176 -4.73 5.08 17.25
N ASP A 177 -3.61 5.18 17.98
CA ASP A 177 -3.55 5.93 19.25
C ASP A 177 -3.66 7.46 19.06
N GLU A 178 -3.28 7.99 17.90
CA GLU A 178 -3.43 9.42 17.54
C GLU A 178 -4.91 9.81 17.32
N GLU A 179 -5.73 8.91 16.74
CA GLU A 179 -7.15 9.17 16.51
C GLU A 179 -7.93 9.28 17.83
N ALA A 180 -7.59 8.45 18.83
CA ALA A 180 -8.22 8.44 20.14
C ALA A 180 -7.96 9.73 20.96
N LYS A 181 -6.80 10.37 20.80
CA LYS A 181 -6.47 11.64 21.49
C LYS A 181 -7.14 12.86 20.86
N SER A 182 -7.44 12.81 19.56
CA SER A 182 -8.12 13.90 18.84
C SER A 182 -9.61 14.04 19.20
N GLN A 183 -10.24 12.98 19.69
CA GLN A 183 -11.68 12.94 20.00
C GLN A 183 -12.03 13.41 21.42
N SER A 184 -11.06 13.77 22.26
CA SER A 184 -11.28 14.04 23.67
C SER A 184 -11.22 15.52 24.09
N VAL A 185 -11.65 16.49 23.27
CA VAL A 185 -12.02 17.83 23.77
C VAL A 185 -13.14 18.45 22.93
N SER A 186 -14.38 18.10 23.25
CA SER A 186 -15.57 18.87 22.87
C SER A 186 -16.57 18.75 24.02
N LYS A 187 -16.32 19.47 25.12
CA LYS A 187 -17.37 19.70 26.11
C LYS A 187 -18.42 20.63 25.48
N PRO A 188 -19.73 20.35 25.60
CA PRO A 188 -20.75 21.26 25.13
C PRO A 188 -20.61 22.60 25.85
N GLN A 189 -20.61 23.69 25.09
CA GLN A 189 -20.63 25.04 25.62
C GLN A 189 -21.98 25.25 26.32
N GLU A 190 -21.98 25.24 27.66
CA GLU A 190 -23.16 25.60 28.44
C GLU A 190 -23.51 27.06 28.12
N PHE A 191 -24.70 27.29 27.56
CA PHE A 191 -25.24 28.63 27.41
C PHE A 191 -25.48 29.19 28.81
N SER A 192 -24.71 30.22 29.20
CA SER A 192 -25.04 31.01 30.38
C SER A 192 -26.35 31.75 30.09
N ASN A 193 -27.41 31.36 30.77
CA ASN A 193 -28.67 32.08 30.75
C ASN A 193 -28.49 33.52 31.27
N PHE A 194 -29.23 34.43 30.64
CA PHE A 194 -29.45 35.83 31.03
C PHE A 194 -29.85 35.99 32.50
#